data_AF-A0A7R9LH28-F1
#
_entry.id   AF-A0A7R9LH28-F1
#
_cell.length_a   1.000
_cell.length_b   1.000
_cell.length_c   1.000
_cell.angle_alpha   90.00
_cell.angle_beta   90.00
_cell.angle_gamma   90.00
#
_symmetry.space_group_name_H-M   'P 1'
#
loop_
_entity.id
_entity.type
_entity.pdbx_description
1 polymer ?
#
loop_
_entity_poly.entity_id
_entity_poly.type
_entity_poly.pdbx_seq_one_letter_code
_entity_poly.pdbx_strand_id
1 'polypeptide(L)'
;MSFSKNFTISGEYLANHTSSNCQDVNFLNDSVQRCEFVNSVADCSDTDGLVSYVNLTYCMIGNPIYGVIVLFLWLLVLFTGLGVTADDFLCPALLVISRTLRLSHNIAGVTFLAFGNGAPDIFSSIAGIRQANPELVVGELYGAGIFVTTVVAGTIFILSDFKPMARPLCRDIVFYISTTFIVWLTFLGGSIKMS
;
A
#
# COMPACT_ATOMS: atom_id res chain seq x y z
N MET A 1 -48.67 -9.80 1.63
CA MET A 1 -48.61 -8.35 1.94
C MET A 1 -47.37 -8.12 2.82
N SER A 2 -46.17 -8.11 2.23
CA SER A 2 -44.89 -7.82 2.91
C SER A 2 -43.84 -7.51 1.83
N PHE A 3 -43.95 -6.34 1.20
CA PHE A 3 -42.99 -5.89 0.17
C PHE A 3 -42.58 -4.41 0.33
N SER A 4 -42.93 -3.76 1.45
CA SER A 4 -42.82 -2.30 1.58
C SER A 4 -42.18 -1.80 2.88
N LYS A 5 -41.26 -2.57 3.48
CA LYS A 5 -40.49 -2.11 4.66
C LYS A 5 -38.97 -2.11 4.50
N ASN A 6 -38.42 -2.73 3.45
CA ASN A 6 -36.97 -2.75 3.18
C ASN A 6 -36.50 -1.68 2.19
N PHE A 7 -37.41 -1.01 1.48
CA PHE A 7 -37.07 0.02 0.49
C PHE A 7 -36.91 1.42 1.09
N THR A 8 -37.48 1.66 2.28
CA THR A 8 -37.46 2.98 2.92
C THR A 8 -36.18 3.26 3.72
N ILE A 9 -35.50 2.23 4.24
CA ILE A 9 -34.29 2.44 5.06
C ILE A 9 -33.10 2.87 4.18
N SER A 10 -32.94 2.30 2.99
CA SER A 10 -31.90 2.73 2.04
C SER A 10 -32.19 4.12 1.47
N GLY A 11 -33.44 4.42 1.13
CA GLY A 11 -33.85 5.72 0.59
C GLY A 11 -33.74 6.89 1.57
N GLU A 12 -34.16 6.73 2.83
CA GLU A 12 -34.07 7.81 3.85
C GLU A 12 -32.62 8.02 4.33
N TYR A 13 -31.77 6.99 4.32
CA TYR A 13 -30.35 7.12 4.71
C TYR A 13 -29.52 7.78 3.60
N LEU A 14 -29.72 7.37 2.33
CA LEU A 14 -29.08 7.99 1.17
C LEU A 14 -29.57 9.44 0.92
N ALA A 15 -30.81 9.77 1.27
CA ALA A 15 -31.36 11.12 1.12
C ALA A 15 -30.88 12.11 2.20
N ASN A 16 -30.47 11.64 3.39
CA ASN A 16 -29.99 12.50 4.49
C ASN A 16 -28.46 12.70 4.51
N HIS A 17 -27.69 11.85 3.82
CA HIS A 17 -26.23 11.97 3.73
C HIS A 17 -25.80 12.38 2.31
N THR A 18 -25.88 13.67 2.01
CA THR A 18 -25.42 14.27 0.74
C THR A 18 -23.88 14.25 0.55
N SER A 19 -23.13 13.53 1.39
CA SER A 19 -21.67 13.31 1.29
C SER A 19 -21.28 12.09 2.15
N SER A 20 -21.68 10.89 1.73
CA SER A 20 -21.33 9.66 2.45
C SER A 20 -19.95 9.16 2.04
N ASN A 21 -19.02 9.10 3.00
CA ASN A 21 -17.71 8.48 2.81
C ASN A 21 -17.89 6.97 2.54
N CYS A 22 -17.02 6.39 1.72
CA CYS A 22 -17.09 4.95 1.42
C CYS A 22 -16.95 4.04 2.67
N GLN A 23 -16.46 4.57 3.78
CA GLN A 23 -16.35 3.87 5.06
C GLN A 23 -17.71 3.43 5.65
N ASP A 24 -18.80 4.11 5.28
CA ASP A 24 -20.15 3.85 5.80
C ASP A 24 -20.72 2.48 5.36
N VAL A 25 -20.11 1.84 4.36
CA VAL A 25 -20.46 0.48 3.91
C VAL A 25 -20.37 -0.56 5.03
N ASN A 26 -19.53 -0.32 6.04
CA ASN A 26 -19.32 -1.24 7.16
C ASN A 26 -20.52 -1.32 8.12
N PHE A 27 -21.39 -0.30 8.15
CA PHE A 27 -22.58 -0.28 9.02
C PHE A 27 -23.75 -1.10 8.47
N LEU A 28 -23.71 -1.42 7.17
CA LEU A 28 -24.69 -2.30 6.54
C LEU A 28 -24.34 -3.75 6.89
N ASN A 29 -25.32 -4.55 7.31
CA ASN A 29 -25.10 -5.97 7.63
C ASN A 29 -25.41 -6.91 6.46
N ASP A 30 -26.22 -6.46 5.50
CA ASP A 30 -26.63 -7.27 4.37
C ASP A 30 -25.69 -7.09 3.17
N SER A 31 -25.30 -8.21 2.56
CA SER A 31 -24.36 -8.23 1.42
C SER A 31 -24.93 -7.55 0.18
N VAL A 32 -26.24 -7.65 -0.06
CA VAL A 32 -26.91 -7.04 -1.21
C VAL A 32 -26.93 -5.52 -1.06
N GLN A 33 -27.28 -5.03 0.12
CA GLN A 33 -27.27 -3.59 0.44
C GLN A 33 -25.87 -2.98 0.36
N ARG A 34 -24.83 -3.71 0.78
CA ARG A 34 -23.43 -3.27 0.65
C ARG A 34 -23.02 -3.06 -0.80
N CYS A 35 -23.36 -4.01 -1.68
CA CYS A 35 -23.02 -3.89 -3.10
C CYS A 35 -23.80 -2.75 -3.79
N GLU A 36 -25.08 -2.58 -3.46
CA GLU A 36 -25.89 -1.47 -3.96
C GLU A 36 -25.32 -0.12 -3.51
N PHE A 37 -24.92 -0.01 -2.24
CA PHE A 37 -24.26 1.18 -1.70
C PHE A 37 -22.97 1.53 -2.45
N VAL A 38 -22.07 0.55 -2.63
CA VAL A 38 -20.78 0.73 -3.33
C VAL A 38 -20.97 1.21 -4.77
N ASN A 39 -22.00 0.73 -5.48
CA ASN A 39 -22.28 1.16 -6.85
C ASN A 39 -22.99 2.53 -6.92
N SER A 40 -23.68 2.93 -5.84
CA SER A 40 -24.43 4.19 -5.79
C SER A 40 -23.59 5.41 -5.38
N VAL A 41 -22.53 5.18 -4.60
CA VAL A 41 -21.68 6.25 -4.05
C VAL A 41 -20.43 6.42 -4.90
N ALA A 42 -20.24 7.62 -5.47
CA ALA A 42 -19.11 7.94 -6.33
C ALA A 42 -17.74 7.79 -5.63
N ASP A 43 -17.65 8.14 -4.34
CA ASP A 43 -16.44 8.02 -3.51
C ASP A 43 -15.89 6.58 -3.45
N CYS A 44 -16.76 5.56 -3.51
CA CYS A 44 -16.34 4.16 -3.56
C CYS A 44 -15.79 3.72 -4.92
N SER A 45 -16.10 4.47 -5.99
CA SER A 45 -15.67 4.20 -7.36
C SER A 45 -14.52 5.10 -7.82
N ASP A 46 -14.17 6.15 -7.06
CA ASP A 46 -13.20 7.19 -7.46
C ASP A 46 -11.74 6.79 -7.21
N THR A 47 -11.50 5.53 -6.85
CA THR A 47 -10.15 4.95 -6.91
C THR A 47 -9.90 4.52 -8.34
N ASP A 48 -9.37 5.44 -9.14
CA ASP A 48 -8.92 5.29 -10.53
C ASP A 48 -7.69 4.32 -10.64
N GLY A 49 -7.69 3.28 -9.82
CA GLY A 49 -6.73 2.19 -9.83
C GLY A 49 -7.11 1.17 -10.90
N LEU A 50 -6.10 0.47 -11.41
CA LEU A 50 -6.25 -0.58 -12.42
C LEU A 50 -7.26 -1.69 -12.01
N VAL A 51 -7.52 -1.84 -10.70
CA VAL A 51 -8.42 -2.85 -10.12
C VAL A 51 -9.25 -2.25 -8.97
N SER A 52 -10.58 -2.22 -9.12
CA SER A 52 -11.51 -1.77 -8.06
C SER A 52 -11.67 -2.86 -6.98
N TYR A 53 -10.79 -2.86 -5.98
CA TYR A 53 -10.80 -3.84 -4.88
C TYR A 53 -12.07 -3.75 -4.01
N VAL A 54 -12.69 -2.58 -3.88
CA VAL A 54 -13.95 -2.39 -3.14
C VAL A 54 -15.09 -3.16 -3.80
N ASN A 55 -15.23 -3.03 -5.13
CA ASN A 55 -16.25 -3.74 -5.89
C ASN A 55 -15.99 -5.26 -5.88
N LEU A 56 -14.73 -5.68 -6.01
CA LEU A 56 -14.36 -7.10 -5.94
C LEU A 56 -14.72 -7.74 -4.58
N THR A 57 -14.44 -7.04 -3.48
CA THR A 57 -14.66 -7.56 -2.12
C THR A 57 -16.14 -7.56 -1.72
N TYR A 58 -16.88 -6.50 -2.03
CA TYR A 58 -18.27 -6.35 -1.58
C TYR A 58 -19.33 -6.86 -2.58
N CYS A 59 -19.09 -6.82 -3.89
CA CYS A 59 -20.08 -7.23 -4.90
C CYS A 59 -19.83 -8.63 -5.48
N MET A 60 -18.59 -8.99 -5.80
CA MET A 60 -18.31 -10.30 -6.40
C MET A 60 -18.27 -11.41 -5.36
N ILE A 61 -17.64 -11.16 -4.21
CA ILE A 61 -17.49 -12.14 -3.13
C ILE A 61 -18.63 -12.03 -2.11
N GLY A 62 -19.17 -10.83 -1.88
CA GLY A 62 -20.25 -10.55 -0.93
C GLY A 62 -19.84 -10.58 0.55
N ASN A 63 -18.70 -11.20 0.88
CA ASN A 63 -18.15 -11.28 2.22
C ASN A 63 -16.76 -10.62 2.31
N PRO A 64 -16.59 -9.60 3.18
CA PRO A 64 -15.35 -8.83 3.24
C PRO A 64 -14.16 -9.68 3.71
N ILE A 65 -14.36 -10.66 4.59
CA ILE A 65 -13.29 -11.52 5.11
C ILE A 65 -12.65 -12.33 3.97
N TYR A 66 -13.45 -13.02 3.17
CA TYR A 66 -12.93 -13.78 2.03
C TYR A 66 -12.30 -12.87 0.98
N GLY A 67 -12.85 -11.67 0.79
CA GLY A 67 -12.26 -10.63 -0.06
C GLY A 67 -10.84 -10.26 0.36
N VAL A 68 -10.63 -9.97 1.65
CA VAL A 68 -9.31 -9.65 2.19
C VAL A 68 -8.35 -10.83 2.06
N ILE A 69 -8.80 -12.07 2.31
CA ILE A 69 -7.97 -13.28 2.15
C ILE A 69 -7.51 -13.41 0.69
N VAL A 70 -8.41 -13.25 -0.28
CA VAL A 70 -8.07 -13.33 -1.71
C VAL A 70 -7.08 -12.23 -2.11
N LEU A 71 -7.31 -10.99 -1.67
CA LEU A 71 -6.39 -9.88 -1.92
C LEU A 71 -5.00 -10.12 -1.30
N PHE A 72 -4.95 -10.68 -0.09
CA PHE A 72 -3.69 -11.02 0.56
C PHE A 72 -2.94 -12.15 -0.18
N LEU A 73 -3.64 -13.20 -0.61
CA LEU A 73 -3.04 -14.25 -1.44
C LEU A 73 -2.52 -13.70 -2.77
N TRP A 74 -3.29 -12.81 -3.41
CA TRP A 74 -2.87 -12.12 -4.62
C TRP A 74 -1.61 -11.26 -4.40
N LEU A 75 -1.55 -10.52 -3.29
CA LEU A 75 -0.38 -9.75 -2.89
C LEU A 75 0.86 -10.64 -2.74
N LEU A 76 0.74 -11.80 -2.10
CA LEU A 76 1.85 -12.75 -1.96
C LEU A 76 2.35 -13.26 -3.31
N VAL A 77 1.45 -13.58 -4.24
CA VAL A 77 1.82 -13.99 -5.60
C VAL A 77 2.60 -12.89 -6.32
N LEU A 78 2.12 -11.64 -6.24
CA LEU A 78 2.81 -10.49 -6.82
C LEU A 78 4.18 -10.27 -6.17
N PHE A 79 4.27 -10.36 -4.85
CA PHE A 79 5.52 -10.19 -4.10
C PHE A 79 6.56 -11.25 -4.49
N THR A 80 6.18 -12.52 -4.54
CA THR A 80 7.06 -13.59 -5.00
C THR A 80 7.43 -13.41 -6.48
N GLY A 81 6.48 -13.03 -7.33
CA GLY A 81 6.73 -12.76 -8.74
C GLY A 81 7.75 -11.64 -8.96
N LEU A 82 7.64 -10.54 -8.22
CA LEU A 82 8.63 -9.44 -8.23
C LEU A 82 10.00 -9.92 -7.74
N GLY A 83 10.04 -10.72 -6.68
CA GLY A 83 11.29 -11.29 -6.15
C GLY A 83 12.01 -12.18 -7.16
N VAL A 84 11.29 -13.11 -7.78
CA VAL A 84 11.85 -14.00 -8.82
C VAL A 84 12.29 -13.18 -10.04
N THR A 85 11.48 -12.22 -10.47
CA THR A 85 11.82 -11.36 -11.62
C THR A 85 13.07 -10.52 -11.33
N ALA A 86 13.22 -10.04 -10.09
CA ALA A 86 14.41 -9.31 -9.68
C ALA A 86 15.66 -10.19 -9.72
N ASP A 87 15.60 -11.43 -9.24
CA ASP A 87 16.74 -12.34 -9.23
C ASP A 87 17.13 -12.79 -10.65
N ASP A 88 16.15 -13.20 -11.47
CA ASP A 88 16.40 -13.79 -12.78
C ASP A 88 16.67 -12.77 -13.89
N PHE A 89 16.08 -11.56 -13.82
CA PHE A 89 16.18 -10.57 -14.90
C PHE A 89 16.91 -9.30 -14.48
N LEU A 90 16.58 -8.75 -13.31
CA LEU A 90 17.16 -7.49 -12.85
C LEU A 90 18.65 -7.70 -12.51
N CYS A 91 19.00 -8.69 -11.69
CA CYS A 91 20.39 -8.95 -11.30
C CYS A 91 21.34 -9.15 -12.51
N PRO A 92 21.04 -10.00 -13.51
CA PRO A 92 21.91 -10.15 -14.69
C PRO A 92 21.99 -8.88 -15.55
N ALA A 93 20.88 -8.14 -15.70
CA ALA A 93 20.89 -6.88 -16.43
C ALA A 93 21.84 -5.86 -15.76
N LEU A 94 21.82 -5.79 -14.43
CA LEU A 94 22.74 -4.93 -13.67
C LEU A 94 24.20 -5.32 -13.85
N LEU A 95 24.51 -6.62 -13.92
CA LEU A 95 25.88 -7.08 -14.19
C LEU A 95 26.37 -6.60 -15.56
N VAL A 96 25.53 -6.66 -16.60
CA VAL A 96 25.88 -6.20 -17.95
C VAL A 96 26.06 -4.68 -17.99
N ILE A 97 25.14 -3.94 -17.35
CA ILE A 97 25.20 -2.47 -17.31
C ILE A 97 26.44 -2.00 -16.54
N SER A 98 26.75 -2.62 -15.39
CA SER A 98 27.95 -2.32 -14.61
C SER A 98 29.23 -2.50 -15.43
N ARG A 99 29.34 -3.59 -16.21
CA ARG A 99 30.48 -3.83 -17.10
C ARG A 99 30.57 -2.79 -18.22
N THR A 100 29.44 -2.39 -18.78
CA THR A 100 29.37 -1.43 -19.90
C THR A 100 29.73 -0.01 -19.44
N LEU A 101 29.24 0.41 -18.28
CA LEU A 101 29.49 1.74 -17.70
C LEU A 101 30.81 1.83 -16.93
N ARG A 102 31.59 0.72 -16.82
CA ARG A 102 32.82 0.62 -16.01
C ARG A 102 32.62 1.05 -14.55
N LEU A 103 31.40 0.87 -14.01
CA LEU A 103 31.08 1.12 -12.61
C LEU A 103 31.26 -0.15 -11.79
N SER A 104 31.50 -0.01 -10.49
CA SER A 104 31.50 -1.17 -9.60
C SER A 104 30.10 -1.76 -9.52
N HIS A 105 30.01 -3.10 -9.55
CA HIS A 105 28.74 -3.83 -9.52
C HIS A 105 27.87 -3.43 -8.31
N ASN A 106 28.50 -3.09 -7.18
CA ASN A 106 27.81 -2.66 -5.98
C ASN A 106 27.12 -1.30 -6.14
N ILE A 107 27.79 -0.32 -6.78
CA ILE A 107 27.22 1.02 -6.95
C ILE A 107 26.11 0.98 -7.99
N ALA A 108 26.32 0.30 -9.12
CA ALA A 108 25.27 0.10 -10.12
C ALA A 108 24.07 -0.63 -9.52
N GLY A 109 24.33 -1.68 -8.72
CA GLY A 109 23.34 -2.43 -7.96
C GLY A 109 22.44 -1.54 -7.12
N VAL A 110 23.05 -0.78 -6.21
CA VAL A 110 22.33 0.08 -5.28
C VAL A 110 21.54 1.17 -6.02
N THR A 111 22.11 1.81 -7.05
CA THR A 111 21.44 2.90 -7.77
C THR A 111 20.25 2.42 -8.60
N PHE A 112 20.42 1.38 -9.42
CA PHE A 112 19.34 0.91 -10.28
C PHE A 112 18.26 0.16 -9.50
N LEU A 113 18.61 -0.53 -8.41
CA LEU A 113 17.62 -1.11 -7.49
C LEU A 113 16.80 0.00 -6.82
N ALA A 114 17.46 1.07 -6.34
CA ALA A 114 16.76 2.22 -5.79
C ALA A 114 15.84 2.90 -6.82
N PHE A 115 16.29 3.02 -8.06
CA PHE A 115 15.47 3.56 -9.15
C PHE A 115 14.29 2.65 -9.50
N GLY A 116 14.51 1.33 -9.57
CA GLY A 116 13.48 0.35 -9.86
C GLY A 116 12.38 0.30 -8.81
N ASN A 117 12.74 0.43 -7.53
CA ASN A 117 11.76 0.54 -6.44
C ASN A 117 11.05 1.89 -6.44
N GLY A 118 11.78 3.00 -6.65
CA GLY A 118 11.20 4.34 -6.55
C GLY A 118 10.29 4.72 -7.72
N ALA A 119 10.46 4.14 -8.91
CA ALA A 119 9.62 4.44 -10.08
C ALA A 119 8.12 4.18 -9.84
N PRO A 120 7.67 2.96 -9.47
CA PRO A 120 6.26 2.70 -9.19
C PRO A 120 5.72 3.55 -8.03
N ASP A 121 6.49 3.74 -6.96
CA ASP A 121 6.09 4.55 -5.81
C ASP A 121 5.81 6.01 -6.19
N ILE A 122 6.64 6.59 -7.08
CA ILE A 122 6.44 7.94 -7.60
C ILE A 122 5.16 8.01 -8.44
N PHE A 123 4.93 7.02 -9.31
CA PHE A 123 3.69 6.99 -10.11
C PHE A 123 2.45 6.83 -9.23
N SER A 124 2.50 5.97 -8.20
CA SER A 124 1.42 5.81 -7.22
C SER A 124 1.16 7.11 -6.46
N SER A 125 2.23 7.76 -5.98
CA SER A 125 2.14 9.04 -5.25
C SER A 125 1.51 10.15 -6.11
N ILE A 126 1.91 10.27 -7.37
CA ILE A 126 1.34 11.26 -8.30
C ILE A 126 -0.14 10.96 -8.55
N ALA A 127 -0.52 9.68 -8.69
CA ALA A 127 -1.91 9.28 -8.87
C ALA A 127 -2.75 9.61 -7.62
N GLY A 128 -2.27 9.29 -6.41
CA GLY A 128 -2.97 9.57 -5.15
C GLY A 128 -3.13 11.06 -4.85
N ILE A 129 -2.11 11.88 -5.15
CA ILE A 129 -2.22 13.35 -5.02
C ILE A 129 -3.23 13.92 -6.02
N ARG A 130 -3.25 13.42 -7.27
CA ARG A 130 -4.23 13.84 -8.28
C ARG A 130 -5.67 13.52 -7.88
N GLN A 131 -5.87 12.44 -7.13
CA GLN A 131 -7.17 12.04 -6.58
C GLN A 131 -7.50 12.76 -5.26
N ALA A 132 -6.76 13.80 -4.86
CA ALA A 132 -6.93 14.53 -3.61
C ALA A 132 -6.91 13.64 -2.35
N ASN A 133 -6.20 12.50 -2.41
CA ASN A 133 -6.06 11.54 -1.31
C ASN A 133 -4.61 11.48 -0.79
N PRO A 134 -4.05 12.59 -0.24
CA PRO A 134 -2.66 12.63 0.22
C PRO A 134 -2.39 11.70 1.40
N GLU A 135 -3.41 11.40 2.22
CA GLU A 135 -3.27 10.50 3.36
C GLU A 135 -2.93 9.05 2.94
N LEU A 136 -3.48 8.60 1.80
CA LEU A 136 -3.17 7.28 1.24
C LEU A 136 -1.72 7.19 0.78
N VAL A 137 -1.22 8.25 0.14
CA VAL A 137 0.18 8.35 -0.33
C VAL A 137 1.14 8.32 0.86
N VAL A 138 0.81 9.05 1.93
CA VAL A 138 1.60 9.03 3.17
C VAL A 138 1.59 7.62 3.78
N GLY A 139 0.42 6.98 3.86
CA GLY A 139 0.29 5.61 4.37
C GLY A 139 1.13 4.59 3.60
N GLU A 140 1.14 4.67 2.27
CA GLU A 140 1.97 3.83 1.39
C GLU A 140 3.46 3.97 1.71
N LEU A 141 3.97 5.21 1.79
CA LEU A 141 5.38 5.50 2.05
C LEU A 141 5.83 4.96 3.42
N TYR A 142 5.04 5.21 4.47
CA TYR A 142 5.33 4.71 5.81
C TYR A 142 5.24 3.18 5.87
N GLY A 143 4.22 2.59 5.24
CA GLY A 143 4.03 1.14 5.19
C GLY A 143 5.21 0.42 4.53
N ALA A 144 5.68 0.93 3.39
CA ALA A 144 6.84 0.38 2.69
C ALA A 144 8.11 0.41 3.57
N GLY A 145 8.37 1.53 4.24
CA GLY A 145 9.51 1.66 5.15
C GLY A 145 9.46 0.69 6.33
N ILE A 146 8.29 0.55 6.96
CA ILE A 146 8.08 -0.39 8.08
C ILE A 146 8.26 -1.83 7.59
N PHE A 147 7.71 -2.19 6.43
CA PHE A 147 7.85 -3.54 5.87
C PHE A 147 9.31 -3.91 5.60
N VAL A 148 10.07 -3.03 4.96
CA VAL A 148 11.50 -3.28 4.65
C VAL A 148 12.33 -3.41 5.93
N THR A 149 12.09 -2.55 6.92
CA THR A 149 12.89 -2.58 8.16
C THR A 149 12.52 -3.71 9.11
N THR A 150 11.26 -4.14 9.15
CA THR A 150 10.83 -5.22 10.05
C THR A 150 10.96 -6.59 9.39
N VAL A 151 10.34 -6.78 8.24
CA VAL A 151 10.23 -8.09 7.58
C VAL A 151 11.51 -8.41 6.83
N VAL A 152 11.98 -7.52 5.94
CA VAL A 152 13.15 -7.82 5.09
C VAL A 152 14.42 -7.88 5.93
N ALA A 153 14.72 -6.84 6.72
CA ALA A 153 15.91 -6.85 7.57
C ALA A 153 15.86 -7.93 8.65
N GLY A 154 14.69 -8.18 9.25
CA GLY A 154 14.51 -9.27 10.22
C GLY A 154 14.77 -10.64 9.60
N THR A 155 14.27 -10.88 8.38
CA THR A 155 14.50 -12.13 7.64
C THR A 155 15.99 -12.30 7.30
N ILE A 156 16.66 -11.24 6.84
CA ILE A 156 18.10 -11.27 6.58
C ILE A 156 18.87 -11.62 7.86
N PHE A 157 18.51 -11.03 9.01
CA PHE A 157 19.18 -11.31 10.27
C PHE A 157 19.01 -12.77 10.72
N ILE A 158 17.84 -13.36 10.50
CA ILE A 158 17.56 -14.76 10.84
C ILE A 158 18.29 -15.74 9.92
N LEU A 159 18.36 -15.43 8.61
CA LEU A 159 18.94 -16.33 7.60
C LEU A 159 20.45 -16.16 7.42
N SER A 160 21.02 -15.04 7.84
CA SER A 160 22.45 -14.77 7.68
C SER A 160 23.25 -15.38 8.82
N ASP A 161 23.99 -16.46 8.53
CA ASP A 161 24.98 -17.03 9.46
C ASP A 161 26.22 -16.13 9.66
N PHE A 162 26.34 -15.05 8.88
CA PHE A 162 27.41 -14.08 9.04
C PHE A 162 27.11 -13.14 10.21
N LYS A 163 28.08 -12.97 11.12
CA LYS A 163 28.08 -11.86 12.09
C LYS A 163 27.96 -10.56 11.30
N PRO A 164 26.81 -9.85 11.35
CA PRO A 164 26.69 -8.59 10.64
C PRO A 164 27.76 -7.64 11.17
N MET A 165 28.34 -6.82 10.29
CA MET A 165 29.26 -5.79 10.72
C MET A 165 28.45 -4.82 11.60
N ALA A 166 28.61 -4.95 12.93
CA ALA A 166 27.72 -4.31 13.91
C ALA A 166 27.73 -2.78 13.81
N ARG A 167 28.81 -2.19 13.29
CA ARG A 167 28.94 -0.73 13.13
C ARG A 167 27.99 -0.13 12.09
N PRO A 168 28.01 -0.54 10.81
CA PRO A 168 27.04 -0.04 9.82
C PRO A 168 25.59 -0.42 10.17
N LEU A 169 25.33 -1.63 10.67
CA LEU A 169 23.98 -2.04 11.06
C LEU A 169 23.41 -1.17 12.21
N CYS A 170 24.20 -0.94 13.27
CA CYS A 170 23.79 -0.08 14.37
C CYS A 170 23.60 1.37 13.93
N ARG A 171 24.47 1.88 13.04
CA ARG A 171 24.31 3.22 12.46
C ARG A 171 22.99 3.36 11.70
N ASP A 172 22.64 2.38 10.88
CA ASP A 172 21.42 2.44 10.06
C ASP A 172 20.15 2.29 10.93
N ILE A 173 20.18 1.42 11.96
CA ILE A 173 19.09 1.29 12.94
C ILE A 173 18.92 2.58 13.76
N VAL A 174 20.01 3.17 14.25
CA VAL A 174 19.96 4.41 15.04
C VAL A 174 19.42 5.56 14.18
N PHE A 175 19.81 5.65 12.91
CA PHE A 175 19.31 6.66 11.98
C PHE A 175 17.81 6.46 11.66
N TYR A 176 17.37 5.22 11.56
CA TYR A 176 15.95 4.90 11.34
C TYR A 176 15.10 5.22 12.57
N ILE A 177 15.56 4.84 13.77
CA ILE A 177 14.89 5.16 15.04
C ILE A 177 14.87 6.67 15.26
N SER A 178 15.98 7.37 14.99
CA SER A 178 16.02 8.83 15.15
C SER A 178 15.07 9.54 14.20
N THR A 179 15.00 9.10 12.93
CA THR A 179 14.05 9.65 11.95
C THR A 179 12.62 9.41 12.36
N THR A 180 12.28 8.18 12.77
CA THR A 180 10.94 7.83 13.24
C THR A 180 10.55 8.63 14.49
N PHE A 181 11.51 8.83 15.40
CA PHE A 181 11.32 9.61 16.62
C PHE A 181 11.16 11.11 16.31
N ILE A 182 11.94 11.67 15.39
CA ILE A 182 11.79 13.05 14.93
C ILE A 182 10.42 13.24 14.28
N VAL A 183 10.01 12.33 13.39
CA VAL A 183 8.67 12.34 12.78
C VAL A 183 7.59 12.32 13.84
N TRP A 184 7.68 11.40 14.81
CA TRP A 184 6.73 11.30 15.91
C TRP A 184 6.67 12.58 16.76
N LEU A 185 7.82 13.20 17.05
CA LEU A 185 7.90 14.50 17.74
C LEU A 185 7.29 15.64 16.91
N THR A 186 7.52 15.68 15.60
CA THR A 186 6.89 16.70 14.73
C THR A 186 5.38 16.54 14.67
N PHE A 187 4.87 15.31 14.77
CA PHE A 187 3.45 15.01 14.84
C PHE A 187 2.84 15.46 16.18
N LEU A 188 3.55 15.27 17.30
CA LEU A 188 3.14 15.77 18.63
C LEU A 188 3.28 17.29 18.79
N GLY A 189 4.19 17.92 18.04
CA GLY A 189 4.44 19.36 18.04
C GLY A 189 3.35 20.21 17.39
N GLY A 190 2.33 19.61 16.77
CA GLY A 190 1.08 20.30 16.43
C GLY A 190 1.19 21.44 15.41
N SER A 191 2.10 21.38 14.44
CA SER A 191 2.08 22.31 13.29
C SER A 191 2.72 21.70 12.05
N ILE A 192 1.98 20.79 11.43
CA ILE A 192 2.11 20.57 9.99
C ILE A 192 0.93 21.31 9.37
N LYS A 193 1.12 22.61 9.07
CA LYS A 193 0.21 23.35 8.21
C LYS A 193 0.36 22.77 6.80
N MET A 194 -0.50 21.83 6.43
CA MET A 194 -0.75 21.52 5.03
C MET A 194 -1.63 22.67 4.51
N SER A 195 -0.99 23.61 3.82
CA SER A 195 -1.66 24.65 3.03
C SER A 195 -1.61 24.30 1.56
#